data_AF-A0A7J9XW55-F1
#
_entry.id   AF-A0A7J9XW55-F1
#
_cell.length_a   1.000
_cell.length_b   1.000
_cell.length_c   1.000
_cell.angle_alpha   90.00
_cell.angle_beta   90.00
_cell.angle_gamma   90.00
#
_symmetry.space_group_name_H-M   'P 1'
#
loop_
_entity.id
_entity.type
_entity.pdbx_description
1 polymer ?
#
loop_
_entity_poly.entity_id
_entity_poly.type
_entity_poly.pdbx_seq_one_letter_code
_entity_poly.pdbx_strand_id
1 'polypeptide(L)'
;EGLQRPATEVLTTLLHEAAHALAHTRGIKDTSRQGRYHNTNFKELAEEVGTTVTKDPKIGWSPTELPDTTCADYADTVDALSRALRLYRRREHTDSATTKTTNPPPCVCECGRRIRVATSVREAGPITCGICGTDFQPMADSSDRRNRTTVTVRDGNGVSARGV
;
A
#
# COMPACT_ATOMS: atom_id res chain seq x y z
N GLU A 1 5.98 -2.58 0.62
CA GLU A 1 6.02 -3.19 1.97
C GLU A 1 7.44 -3.30 2.59
N GLY A 2 8.54 -2.93 1.91
CA GLY A 2 9.91 -3.21 2.41
C GLY A 2 10.69 -2.12 3.16
N LEU A 3 10.22 -0.86 3.24
CA LEU A 3 11.08 0.28 3.64
C LEU A 3 10.70 0.95 4.98
N GLN A 4 9.82 0.30 5.75
CA GLN A 4 9.58 0.67 7.15
C GLN A 4 10.50 -0.07 8.13
N ARG A 5 11.30 -1.02 7.65
CA ARG A 5 12.20 -1.84 8.46
C ARG A 5 13.39 -1.00 8.98
N PRO A 6 13.88 -1.27 10.21
CA PRO A 6 15.16 -0.75 10.72
C PRO A 6 16.33 -1.05 9.77
N ALA A 7 17.37 -0.21 9.82
CA ALA A 7 18.56 -0.39 8.99
C ALA A 7 19.28 -1.73 9.26
N THR A 8 19.27 -2.18 10.51
CA THR A 8 19.82 -3.48 10.91
C THR A 8 19.09 -4.63 10.23
N GLU A 9 17.76 -4.61 10.18
CA GLU A 9 16.96 -5.61 9.47
C GLU A 9 17.22 -5.63 7.96
N VAL A 10 17.44 -4.45 7.36
CA VAL A 10 17.84 -4.36 5.95
C VAL A 10 19.22 -4.98 5.76
N LEU A 11 20.18 -4.67 6.62
CA LEU A 11 21.51 -5.29 6.59
C LEU A 11 21.43 -6.81 6.78
N THR A 12 20.59 -7.32 7.68
CA THR A 12 20.36 -8.76 7.86
C THR A 12 19.92 -9.42 6.55
N THR A 13 18.97 -8.80 5.85
CA THR A 13 18.53 -9.29 4.54
C THR A 13 19.66 -9.23 3.51
N LEU A 14 20.44 -8.14 3.48
CA LEU A 14 21.58 -8.05 2.54
C LEU A 14 22.64 -9.13 2.79
N LEU A 15 22.95 -9.44 4.05
CA LEU A 15 23.90 -10.50 4.38
C LEU A 15 23.36 -11.90 4.06
N HIS A 16 22.05 -12.12 4.23
CA HIS A 16 21.40 -13.35 3.76
C HIS A 16 21.60 -13.56 2.24
N GLU A 17 21.33 -12.53 1.44
CA GLU A 17 21.55 -12.58 0.00
C GLU A 17 23.05 -12.70 -0.36
N ALA A 18 23.94 -12.11 0.45
CA ALA A 18 25.38 -12.24 0.27
C ALA A 18 25.86 -13.69 0.46
N ALA A 19 25.27 -14.44 1.40
CA ALA A 19 25.56 -15.87 1.56
C ALA A 19 25.18 -16.68 0.30
N HIS A 20 24.02 -16.39 -0.30
CA HIS A 20 23.62 -16.97 -1.58
C HIS A 20 24.57 -16.58 -2.72
N ALA A 21 24.96 -15.31 -2.81
CA ALA A 21 25.91 -14.84 -3.81
C ALA A 21 27.28 -15.52 -3.65
N LEU A 22 27.71 -15.76 -2.40
CA LEU A 22 28.94 -16.48 -2.09
C LEU A 22 28.85 -17.95 -2.53
N ALA A 23 27.72 -18.61 -2.25
CA ALA A 23 27.44 -19.96 -2.71
C ALA A 23 27.55 -20.05 -4.23
N HIS A 24 26.89 -19.13 -4.94
CA HIS A 24 26.89 -19.05 -6.38
C HIS A 24 28.30 -18.88 -6.94
N THR A 25 29.07 -17.93 -6.39
CA THR A 25 30.45 -17.65 -6.80
C THR A 25 31.37 -18.86 -6.62
N ARG A 26 31.13 -19.66 -5.56
CA ARG A 26 31.92 -20.86 -5.23
C ARG A 26 31.39 -22.14 -5.87
N GLY A 27 30.31 -22.07 -6.64
CA GLY A 27 29.65 -23.26 -7.21
C GLY A 27 29.06 -24.20 -6.15
N ILE A 28 28.75 -23.69 -4.96
CA ILE A 28 28.17 -24.45 -3.86
C ILE A 28 26.65 -24.45 -4.00
N LYS A 29 26.03 -25.63 -3.92
CA LYS A 29 24.58 -25.76 -3.87
C LYS A 29 24.10 -25.60 -2.42
N ASP A 30 23.57 -24.44 -2.11
CA ASP A 30 23.12 -24.01 -0.78
C ASP A 30 21.60 -24.14 -0.57
N THR A 31 20.85 -24.36 -1.65
CA THR A 31 19.41 -24.59 -1.61
C THR A 31 18.99 -25.90 -2.26
N SER A 32 17.80 -26.35 -1.89
CA SER A 32 17.13 -27.56 -2.40
C SER A 32 15.63 -27.29 -2.60
N ARG A 33 14.87 -28.30 -3.06
CA ARG A 33 13.43 -28.15 -3.36
C ARG A 33 13.13 -27.00 -4.33
N GLN A 34 13.96 -26.88 -5.38
CA GLN A 34 13.91 -25.79 -6.37
C GLN A 34 14.08 -24.41 -5.70
N GLY A 35 15.09 -24.26 -4.84
CA GLY A 35 15.41 -22.99 -4.17
C GLY A 35 14.61 -22.73 -2.88
N ARG A 36 13.55 -23.49 -2.59
CA ARG A 36 12.65 -23.21 -1.45
C ARG A 36 13.20 -23.64 -0.08
N TYR A 37 14.26 -24.44 -0.05
CA TYR A 37 14.77 -25.00 1.20
C TYR A 37 16.29 -24.80 1.33
N HIS A 38 16.68 -23.99 2.32
CA HIS A 38 18.07 -23.66 2.64
C HIS A 38 18.72 -24.82 3.41
N ASN A 39 19.78 -25.38 2.85
CA ASN A 39 20.45 -26.55 3.41
C ASN A 39 21.58 -26.15 4.38
N THR A 40 22.34 -27.14 4.87
CA THR A 40 23.45 -26.88 5.81
C THR A 40 24.58 -26.06 5.20
N ASN A 41 24.82 -26.15 3.88
CA ASN A 41 25.82 -25.32 3.22
C ASN A 41 25.42 -23.84 3.26
N PHE A 42 24.11 -23.54 3.14
CA PHE A 42 23.63 -22.18 3.35
C PHE A 42 23.94 -21.69 4.77
N LYS A 43 23.69 -22.52 5.79
CA LYS A 43 24.03 -22.18 7.19
C LYS A 43 25.50 -21.82 7.33
N GLU A 44 26.39 -22.65 6.81
CA GLU A 44 27.84 -22.42 6.92
C GLU A 44 28.25 -21.10 6.24
N LEU A 45 27.69 -20.80 5.06
CA LEU A 45 27.97 -19.55 4.34
C LEU A 45 27.33 -18.33 5.01
N ALA A 46 26.14 -18.48 5.59
CA ALA A 46 25.46 -17.43 6.36
C ALA A 46 26.26 -17.08 7.62
N GLU A 47 26.82 -18.08 8.30
CA GLU A 47 27.72 -17.91 9.45
C GLU A 47 29.05 -17.29 9.01
N GLU A 48 29.59 -17.65 7.84
CA GLU A 48 30.81 -17.07 7.28
C GLU A 48 30.68 -15.56 6.99
N VAL A 49 29.51 -15.12 6.51
CA VAL A 49 29.24 -13.67 6.29
C VAL A 49 28.85 -12.94 7.58
N GLY A 50 28.90 -13.62 8.73
CA GLY A 50 28.71 -13.03 10.05
C GLY A 50 27.26 -13.00 10.55
N THR A 51 26.36 -13.80 9.99
CA THR A 51 24.97 -13.92 10.51
C THR A 51 24.76 -15.20 11.30
N THR A 52 23.73 -15.22 12.14
CA THR A 52 23.25 -16.46 12.76
C THR A 52 21.98 -16.89 12.08
N VAL A 53 21.86 -18.19 11.77
CA VAL A 53 20.62 -18.75 11.20
C VAL A 53 20.07 -19.88 12.04
N THR A 54 18.75 -19.94 12.16
CA THR A 54 18.05 -21.05 12.81
C THR A 54 17.31 -21.89 11.78
N LYS A 55 16.95 -23.13 12.16
CA LYS A 55 16.30 -24.07 11.25
C LYS A 55 14.78 -23.96 11.34
N ASP A 56 14.15 -23.62 10.24
CA ASP A 56 12.71 -23.70 10.03
C ASP A 56 12.32 -25.05 9.37
N PRO A 57 11.23 -25.71 9.82
CA PRO A 57 10.81 -27.00 9.26
C PRO A 57 10.39 -26.96 7.79
N LYS A 58 9.88 -25.83 7.29
CA LYS A 58 9.38 -25.67 5.92
C LYS A 58 10.46 -25.20 4.95
N ILE A 59 11.27 -24.23 5.36
CA ILE A 59 12.22 -23.52 4.48
C ILE A 59 13.70 -23.74 4.82
N GLY A 60 14.00 -24.56 5.83
CA GLY A 60 15.37 -24.92 6.20
C GLY A 60 16.06 -23.85 7.02
N TRP A 61 17.38 -23.74 6.89
CA TRP A 61 18.18 -22.72 7.60
C TRP A 61 17.95 -21.34 6.99
N SER A 62 16.94 -20.59 7.45
CA SER A 62 16.50 -19.37 6.75
C SER A 62 16.22 -18.19 7.66
N PRO A 63 15.53 -18.35 8.82
CA PRO A 63 15.45 -17.26 9.78
C PRO A 63 16.86 -16.79 10.17
N THR A 64 17.18 -15.55 9.79
CA THR A 64 18.51 -14.96 9.86
C THR A 64 18.49 -13.80 10.85
N GLU A 65 19.46 -13.77 11.74
CA GLU A 65 19.66 -12.72 12.73
C GLU A 65 21.03 -12.06 12.53
N LEU A 66 21.12 -10.78 12.85
CA LEU A 66 22.38 -10.03 12.87
C LEU A 66 22.93 -10.05 14.30
N PRO A 67 24.03 -10.77 14.58
CA PRO A 67 24.67 -10.77 15.88
C PRO A 67 25.17 -9.36 16.25
N ASP A 68 25.21 -9.05 17.55
CA ASP A 68 25.69 -7.76 18.05
C ASP A 68 27.12 -7.44 17.61
N THR A 69 27.99 -8.45 17.55
CA THR A 69 29.38 -8.31 17.07
C THR A 69 29.41 -7.85 15.62
N THR A 70 28.65 -8.51 14.75
CA THR A 70 28.55 -8.13 13.33
C THR A 70 27.86 -6.78 13.18
N CYS A 71 26.86 -6.47 14.00
CA CYS A 71 26.25 -5.13 14.00
C CYS A 71 27.27 -4.04 14.35
N ALA A 72 28.17 -4.30 15.30
CA ALA A 72 29.24 -3.38 15.66
C ALA A 72 30.28 -3.22 14.53
N ASP A 73 30.70 -4.32 13.90
CA ASP A 73 31.63 -4.30 12.77
C ASP A 73 31.09 -3.49 11.57
N TYR A 74 29.76 -3.52 11.38
CA TYR A 74 29.07 -2.81 10.30
C TYR A 74 28.44 -1.48 10.76
N ALA A 75 28.83 -0.90 11.89
CA ALA A 75 28.18 0.30 12.46
C ALA A 75 28.07 1.46 11.44
N ASP A 76 29.16 1.79 10.74
CA ASP A 76 29.16 2.85 9.71
C ASP A 76 28.20 2.55 8.55
N THR A 77 28.08 1.27 8.18
CA THR A 77 27.16 0.82 7.13
C THR A 77 25.71 0.92 7.60
N VAL A 78 25.43 0.51 8.84
CA VAL A 78 24.10 0.63 9.46
C VAL A 78 23.68 2.11 9.53
N ASP A 79 24.60 3.01 9.89
CA ASP A 79 24.34 4.44 9.91
C ASP A 79 24.12 5.04 8.52
N ALA A 80 24.90 4.62 7.53
CA ALA A 80 24.69 5.01 6.14
C ALA A 80 23.32 4.55 5.62
N LEU A 81 22.94 3.29 5.87
CA LEU A 81 21.63 2.74 5.53
C LEU A 81 20.51 3.49 6.23
N SER A 82 20.65 3.75 7.53
CA SER A 82 19.67 4.50 8.33
C SER A 82 19.41 5.89 7.76
N ARG A 83 20.46 6.63 7.39
CA ARG A 83 20.33 7.93 6.73
C ARG A 83 19.64 7.82 5.37
N ALA A 84 20.06 6.87 4.53
CA ALA A 84 19.48 6.66 3.20
C ALA A 84 17.98 6.32 3.27
N LEU A 85 17.60 5.39 4.16
CA LEU A 85 16.20 4.97 4.36
C LEU A 85 15.32 6.12 4.86
N ARG A 86 15.84 6.96 5.77
CA ARG A 86 15.12 8.16 6.24
C ARG A 86 14.89 9.17 5.11
N LEU A 87 15.90 9.43 4.28
CA LEU A 87 15.78 10.34 3.13
C LEU A 87 14.79 9.81 2.10
N TYR A 88 14.85 8.52 1.78
CA TYR A 88 13.90 7.87 0.88
C TYR A 88 12.47 7.99 1.40
N ARG A 89 12.23 7.64 2.67
CA ARG A 89 10.90 7.73 3.29
C ARG A 89 10.36 9.16 3.27
N ARG A 90 11.22 10.16 3.52
CA ARG A 90 10.81 11.58 3.43
C ARG A 90 10.33 11.93 2.03
N ARG A 91 11.03 11.49 0.97
CA ARG A 91 10.63 11.73 -0.42
C ARG A 91 9.28 11.10 -0.74
N GLU A 92 9.08 9.84 -0.38
CA GLU A 92 7.78 9.17 -0.58
C GLU A 92 6.63 9.91 0.11
N HIS A 93 6.85 10.46 1.31
CA HIS A 93 5.84 11.26 2.01
C HIS A 93 5.62 12.65 1.39
N THR A 94 6.64 13.29 0.84
CA THR A 94 6.47 14.56 0.12
C THR A 94 5.77 14.36 -1.23
N ASP A 95 6.05 13.25 -1.91
CA ASP A 95 5.43 12.90 -3.19
C ASP A 95 4.00 12.35 -2.99
N SER A 96 3.70 11.83 -1.81
CA SER A 96 2.35 11.41 -1.38
C SER A 96 1.51 12.55 -0.79
N ALA A 97 2.00 13.80 -0.76
CA ALA A 97 1.19 14.95 -0.41
C ALA A 97 0.09 15.10 -1.48
N THR A 98 -1.07 14.56 -1.13
CA THR A 98 -2.15 14.23 -2.05
C THR A 98 -2.69 15.52 -2.66
N THR A 99 -2.46 15.74 -3.96
CA THR A 99 -3.32 16.64 -4.74
C THR A 99 -4.74 16.11 -4.54
N LYS A 100 -5.59 16.85 -3.80
CA LYS A 100 -6.99 16.46 -3.59
C LYS A 100 -7.59 16.19 -4.98
N THR A 101 -7.85 14.92 -5.30
CA THR A 101 -8.56 14.56 -6.52
C THR A 101 -10.03 14.90 -6.28
N THR A 102 -10.42 16.14 -6.55
CA THR A 102 -11.82 16.51 -6.62
C THR A 102 -12.41 15.78 -7.81
N ASN A 103 -13.12 14.68 -7.56
CA ASN A 103 -13.89 14.01 -8.59
C ASN A 103 -14.90 15.03 -9.17
N PRO A 104 -14.90 15.26 -10.49
CA PRO A 104 -15.82 16.22 -11.08
C PRO A 104 -17.27 15.78 -10.86
N PRO A 105 -18.19 16.73 -10.66
CA PRO A 105 -19.60 16.40 -10.47
C PRO A 105 -20.16 15.66 -11.69
N PRO A 106 -21.12 14.75 -11.50
CA PRO A 106 -21.73 14.03 -12.61
C PRO A 106 -22.51 15.00 -13.52
N CYS A 107 -22.46 14.75 -14.82
CA CYS A 107 -23.32 15.43 -15.78
C CYS A 107 -24.61 14.62 -15.97
N VAL A 108 -25.74 15.31 -15.98
CA VAL A 108 -27.09 14.73 -16.04
C VAL A 108 -27.78 15.27 -17.29
N CYS A 109 -28.45 14.37 -17.99
CA CYS A 109 -29.32 14.69 -19.12
C CYS A 109 -30.78 14.75 -18.64
N GLU A 110 -31.61 15.53 -19.31
CA GLU A 110 -33.03 15.72 -18.97
C GLU A 110 -33.83 14.41 -18.96
N CYS A 111 -33.43 13.43 -19.78
CA CYS A 111 -34.04 12.09 -19.78
C CYS A 111 -33.61 11.22 -18.59
N GLY A 112 -32.91 11.78 -17.60
CA GLY A 112 -32.48 11.11 -16.37
C GLY A 112 -31.17 10.32 -16.48
N ARG A 113 -30.54 10.28 -17.67
CA ARG A 113 -29.22 9.63 -17.82
C ARG A 113 -28.14 10.44 -17.12
N ARG A 114 -27.13 9.72 -16.61
CA ARG A 114 -26.00 10.31 -15.88
C ARG A 114 -24.68 9.78 -16.40
N ILE A 115 -23.73 10.67 -16.63
CA ILE A 115 -22.34 10.34 -16.98
C ILE A 115 -21.38 11.07 -16.04
N ARG A 116 -20.16 10.53 -15.88
CA ARG A 116 -19.04 11.26 -15.27
C ARG A 116 -17.95 11.36 -16.31
N VAL A 117 -17.53 12.58 -16.59
CA VAL A 117 -16.46 12.89 -17.55
C VAL A 117 -15.52 13.89 -16.90
N ALA A 118 -14.26 13.88 -17.34
CA ALA A 118 -13.31 14.89 -16.91
C ALA A 118 -13.79 16.29 -17.34
N THR A 119 -13.47 17.31 -16.54
CA THR A 119 -13.82 18.70 -16.86
C THR A 119 -13.30 19.11 -18.24
N SER A 120 -12.08 18.69 -18.59
CA SER A 120 -11.47 18.95 -19.89
C SER A 120 -12.26 18.34 -21.06
N VAL A 121 -12.82 17.15 -20.89
CA VAL A 121 -13.64 16.49 -21.92
C VAL A 121 -14.97 17.22 -22.10
N ARG A 122 -15.57 17.72 -21.03
CA ARG A 122 -16.79 18.54 -21.08
C ARG A 122 -16.54 19.90 -21.73
N GLU A 123 -15.39 20.51 -21.48
CA GLU A 123 -15.00 21.81 -22.05
C GLU A 123 -14.60 21.72 -23.53
N ALA A 124 -14.19 20.54 -23.99
CA ALA A 124 -13.89 20.31 -25.40
C ALA A 124 -15.11 20.42 -26.33
N GLY A 125 -16.33 20.24 -25.80
CA GLY A 125 -17.57 20.39 -26.57
C GLY A 125 -18.79 19.76 -25.91
N PRO A 126 -20.00 20.02 -26.46
CA PRO A 126 -21.24 19.43 -25.95
C PRO A 126 -21.24 17.91 -26.12
N ILE A 127 -21.73 17.22 -25.09
CA ILE A 127 -21.97 15.77 -25.14
C ILE A 127 -23.47 15.58 -25.28
N THR A 128 -23.92 15.20 -26.46
CA THR A 128 -25.34 15.05 -26.78
C THR A 128 -25.84 13.64 -26.48
N CYS A 129 -27.00 13.54 -25.83
CA CYS A 129 -27.65 12.27 -25.58
C CYS A 129 -28.28 11.72 -26.85
N GLY A 130 -27.77 10.60 -27.37
CA GLY A 130 -28.36 9.92 -28.54
C GLY A 130 -29.77 9.34 -28.35
N ILE A 131 -30.38 9.48 -27.16
CA ILE A 131 -31.75 9.01 -26.89
C ILE A 131 -32.77 10.15 -27.01
N CYS A 132 -32.48 11.31 -26.40
CA CYS A 132 -33.42 12.44 -26.36
C CYS A 132 -32.90 13.69 -27.08
N GLY A 133 -31.67 13.68 -27.59
CA GLY A 133 -31.08 14.77 -28.35
C GLY A 133 -30.61 15.97 -27.50
N THR A 134 -30.81 15.95 -26.17
CA THR A 134 -30.34 17.01 -25.28
C THR A 134 -28.96 16.73 -24.69
N ASP A 135 -28.23 17.81 -24.40
CA ASP A 135 -26.88 17.75 -23.88
C ASP A 135 -26.83 17.42 -22.38
N PHE A 136 -25.80 16.69 -21.98
CA PHE A 136 -25.53 16.43 -20.57
C PHE A 136 -24.97 17.68 -19.88
N GLN A 137 -25.62 18.13 -18.80
CA GLN A 137 -25.23 19.31 -18.02
C GLN A 137 -24.67 18.94 -16.65
N PRO A 138 -23.65 19.64 -16.11
CA PRO A 138 -23.08 19.34 -14.80
C PRO A 138 -24.13 19.54 -13.70
N MET A 139 -24.26 18.57 -12.81
CA MET A 139 -25.04 18.73 -11.58
C MET A 139 -24.26 19.67 -10.67
N ALA A 140 -24.81 20.85 -10.35
CA ALA A 140 -24.17 21.79 -9.44
C ALA A 140 -23.75 21.07 -8.14
N ASP A 141 -22.50 21.30 -7.72
CA ASP A 141 -21.93 20.66 -6.55
C ASP A 141 -22.72 21.12 -5.32
N SER A 142 -23.59 20.27 -4.78
CA SER A 142 -24.17 20.49 -3.46
C SER A 142 -23.12 20.12 -2.40
N SER A 143 -22.03 20.88 -2.36
CA SER A 143 -21.08 20.87 -1.26
C SER A 143 -21.66 21.63 -0.06
N ASP A 144 -22.90 21.31 0.32
CA ASP A 144 -23.44 21.66 1.64
C ASP A 144 -24.44 20.60 2.12
N ARG A 145 -23.90 19.51 2.66
CA ARG A 145 -24.64 18.56 3.51
C ARG A 145 -24.53 18.93 4.99
N ARG A 146 -24.53 20.23 5.33
CA ARG A 146 -24.66 20.70 6.71
C ARG A 146 -25.73 21.77 6.81
N ASN A 147 -26.99 21.37 6.65
CA ASN A 147 -28.08 21.65 7.61
C ASN A 147 -29.41 21.13 7.04
N ARG A 148 -29.75 19.86 7.29
CA ARG A 148 -31.16 19.44 7.18
C ARG A 148 -31.73 19.45 8.59
N THR A 149 -32.19 20.65 8.96
CA THR A 149 -33.08 20.91 10.09
C THR A 149 -34.22 19.89 10.08
N THR A 150 -34.45 19.32 11.26
CA THR A 150 -35.60 18.51 11.65
C THR A 150 -36.91 19.13 11.16
N VAL A 151 -37.57 18.47 10.21
CA VAL A 151 -39.01 18.62 10.03
C VAL A 151 -39.65 17.45 10.75
N THR A 152 -40.10 17.72 11.98
CA THR A 152 -41.04 16.88 12.71
C THR A 152 -42.34 16.83 11.92
N VAL A 153 -42.68 15.68 11.35
CA VAL A 153 -44.06 15.41 10.96
C VAL A 153 -44.76 14.95 12.24
N ARG A 154 -45.54 15.87 12.81
CA ARG A 154 -46.66 15.51 13.68
C ARG A 154 -47.73 14.93 12.77
N ASP A 155 -48.19 13.73 13.06
CA ASP A 155 -49.59 13.37 12.82
C ASP A 155 -50.03 12.43 13.94
N GLY A 156 -50.96 12.94 14.74
CA GLY A 156 -51.70 12.16 15.71
C GLY A 156 -52.86 11.46 15.02
N ASN A 157 -53.09 10.21 15.40
CA ASN A 157 -54.40 9.59 15.52
C ASN A 157 -54.16 8.27 16.27
N GLY A 158 -54.62 8.07 17.50
CA GLY A 158 -56.03 8.11 17.85
C GLY A 158 -56.49 6.67 18.07
N VAL A 159 -55.90 5.96 19.04
CA VAL A 159 -56.42 4.69 19.54
C VAL A 159 -57.49 5.00 20.57
N SER A 160 -58.75 4.79 20.21
CA SER A 160 -59.84 4.66 21.18
C SER A 160 -60.26 3.20 21.26
N ALA A 161 -60.32 2.71 22.50
CA ALA A 161 -60.58 1.35 22.89
C ALA A 161 -62.07 1.07 23.14
N ARG A 162 -62.37 -0.23 23.32
CA ARG A 162 -63.57 -0.88 23.91
C ARG A 162 -64.72 -1.09 22.91
N GLY A 163 -65.31 -2.28 22.75
CA GLY A 163 -65.37 -3.47 23.59
C GLY A 163 -66.82 -3.65 24.05
N VAL A 164 -67.52 -4.65 23.49
CA VAL A 164 -68.61 -5.44 24.08
C VAL A 164 -68.60 -6.81 23.39
#